data_AF-A0A7I9WB16-F1
#
_entry.id   AF-A0A7I9WB16-F1
#
_cell.length_a   1.000
_cell.length_b   1.000
_cell.length_c   1.000
_cell.angle_alpha   90.00
_cell.angle_beta   90.00
_cell.angle_gamma   90.00
#
_symmetry.space_group_name_H-M   'P 1'
#
loop_
_entity.id
_entity.type
_entity.pdbx_description
1 polymer ?
#
loop_
_entity_poly.entity_id
_entity_poly.type
_entity_poly.pdbx_seq_one_letter_code
_entity_poly.pdbx_strand_id
1 'polypeptide(L)'
;MRRGVVASGCDGDTVPTIVGAVCGVAVLRLLLSGRFTDDAPKTADTADPKHADVPDPGRRRSLITLGLLTAGAVSGMAGVVLARAKTSVAGERDAFALPAVDVAAKPIPPTVQPKGIALPSFVTSNDDFYRIDTALTVPQLSREEWQLRIHGMVDREITYRFADLERFETVEKVVTLTCVSNPVGGDLISNATWIGYRVRDLLADAGIHPDADMVLSKSSDGFTAGTPVEALTDGRDALLAVGMNGEPLPTEHGYPARLVVPGLYGYVSATKWVVDLQLTRFDKAEAYWTRLGWSPHGPIKTESRIDVPRSGEVVQRGPVTFGGVAWAQNRGVKAVEVRIDGPGKQGSWQQAQLGDGYSNDTWRLWSFPWQADESGAHTITVRATDNTGAVQTEQWADPVPDGASGWHSVSFTVG
;
A
#
# COMPACT_ATOMS: atom_id res chain seq x y z
N MET A 1 -11.70 27.95 47.51
CA MET A 1 -12.81 28.20 46.55
C MET A 1 -12.62 27.26 45.36
N ARG A 2 -13.46 26.23 45.26
CA ARG A 2 -13.47 25.26 44.15
C ARG A 2 -14.21 25.89 42.95
N ARG A 3 -13.59 25.92 41.77
CA ARG A 3 -14.29 26.15 40.49
C ARG A 3 -14.47 24.80 39.81
N GLY A 4 -15.72 24.49 39.49
CA GLY A 4 -16.15 23.24 38.89
C GLY A 4 -15.81 23.16 37.40
N VAL A 5 -15.43 21.96 36.99
CA VAL A 5 -15.38 21.52 35.59
C VAL A 5 -16.78 21.00 35.27
N VAL A 6 -17.46 21.63 34.31
CA VAL A 6 -18.67 21.08 33.68
C VAL A 6 -18.19 20.25 32.50
N ALA A 7 -18.26 18.93 32.65
CA ALA A 7 -18.15 18.01 31.53
C ALA A 7 -19.53 17.93 30.87
N SER A 8 -19.65 18.46 29.65
CA SER A 8 -20.79 18.16 28.77
C SER A 8 -20.39 16.94 27.95
N GLY A 9 -20.75 15.75 28.45
CA GLY A 9 -20.65 14.50 27.72
C GLY A 9 -21.88 14.34 26.82
N CYS A 10 -21.65 13.94 25.58
CA CYS A 10 -22.69 13.68 24.59
C CYS A 10 -23.41 12.37 24.93
N ASP A 11 -24.65 12.44 25.42
CA ASP A 11 -25.48 11.30 25.85
C ASP A 11 -25.99 10.38 24.70
N GLY A 12 -25.43 10.51 23.48
CA GLY A 12 -25.89 9.77 22.30
C GLY A 12 -25.13 8.49 21.95
N ASP A 13 -23.88 8.35 22.39
CA ASP A 13 -22.96 7.33 21.85
C ASP A 13 -22.98 5.98 22.59
N THR A 14 -23.56 5.92 23.80
CA THR A 14 -23.65 4.67 24.57
C THR A 14 -24.91 3.86 24.28
N VAL A 15 -25.95 4.47 23.70
CA VAL A 15 -27.25 3.83 23.50
C VAL A 15 -27.16 2.57 22.61
N PRO A 16 -26.50 2.57 21.43
CA PRO A 16 -26.42 1.38 20.59
C PRO A 16 -25.66 0.22 21.25
N THR A 17 -24.57 0.54 21.97
CA THR A 17 -23.76 -0.45 22.70
C THR A 17 -24.53 -1.04 23.88
N ILE A 18 -25.26 -0.22 24.62
CA ILE A 18 -26.13 -0.68 25.72
C ILE A 18 -27.25 -1.58 25.18
N VAL A 19 -27.91 -1.18 24.09
CA VAL A 19 -28.96 -1.98 23.46
C VAL A 19 -28.41 -3.33 22.98
N GLY A 20 -27.26 -3.34 22.29
CA GLY A 20 -26.61 -4.58 21.85
C GLY A 20 -26.24 -5.51 23.00
N ALA A 21 -25.65 -4.96 24.07
CA ALA A 21 -25.29 -5.73 25.27
C ALA A 21 -26.53 -6.30 25.99
N VAL A 22 -27.58 -5.50 26.15
CA VAL A 22 -28.85 -5.94 26.76
C VAL A 22 -29.51 -7.04 25.93
N CYS A 23 -29.54 -6.91 24.61
CA CYS A 23 -30.06 -7.94 23.71
C CYS A 23 -29.24 -9.24 23.80
N GLY A 24 -27.91 -9.15 23.81
CA GLY A 24 -27.02 -10.31 23.96
C GLY A 24 -27.21 -11.04 25.29
N VAL A 25 -27.28 -10.30 26.40
CA VAL A 25 -27.56 -10.86 27.73
C VAL A 25 -28.95 -11.49 27.80
N ALA A 26 -29.96 -10.87 27.19
CA ALA A 26 -31.31 -11.41 27.15
C ALA A 26 -31.37 -12.74 26.38
N VAL A 27 -30.73 -12.84 25.22
CA VAL A 27 -30.65 -14.08 24.42
C VAL A 27 -29.89 -15.16 25.20
N LEU A 28 -28.75 -14.83 25.80
CA LEU A 28 -27.95 -15.78 26.57
C LEU A 28 -28.73 -16.31 27.78
N ARG A 29 -29.44 -15.45 28.51
CA ARG A 29 -30.33 -15.88 29.61
C ARG A 29 -31.48 -16.74 29.13
N LEU A 30 -32.01 -16.49 27.94
CA LEU A 30 -33.08 -17.29 27.34
C LEU A 30 -32.58 -18.70 26.98
N LEU A 31 -31.41 -18.81 26.36
CA LEU A 31 -30.76 -20.09 26.02
C LEU A 31 -30.36 -20.89 27.26
N LEU A 32 -29.83 -20.22 28.30
CA LEU A 32 -29.41 -20.85 29.55
C LEU A 32 -30.57 -21.18 30.51
N SER A 33 -31.80 -20.72 30.23
CA SER A 33 -32.96 -20.95 31.12
C SER A 33 -33.48 -22.39 31.16
N GLY A 34 -32.82 -23.33 30.47
CA GLY A 34 -33.22 -24.75 30.42
C GLY A 34 -34.52 -25.00 29.64
N ARG A 35 -35.13 -23.96 29.06
CA ARG A 35 -36.40 -24.07 28.32
C ARG A 35 -36.29 -24.69 26.92
N PHE A 36 -35.09 -25.11 26.54
CA PHE A 36 -34.75 -25.74 25.26
C PHE A 36 -34.31 -27.21 25.39
N THR A 37 -34.39 -27.81 26.59
CA THR A 37 -34.06 -29.23 26.77
C THR A 37 -35.27 -30.11 26.45
N ASP A 38 -35.12 -30.88 25.36
CA ASP A 38 -35.76 -32.14 24.98
C ASP A 38 -37.29 -32.29 25.03
N ASP A 39 -37.90 -32.34 23.84
CA ASP A 39 -38.90 -33.37 23.52
C ASP A 39 -38.42 -34.12 22.27
N ALA A 40 -37.64 -35.18 22.48
CA ALA A 40 -37.36 -36.16 21.44
C ALA A 40 -38.66 -36.94 21.15
N PRO A 41 -39.15 -37.04 19.90
CA PRO A 41 -40.40 -37.74 19.62
C PRO A 41 -40.22 -39.24 19.87
N LYS A 42 -40.91 -39.77 20.88
CA LYS A 42 -41.17 -41.20 21.02
C LYS A 42 -42.13 -41.64 19.91
N THR A 43 -41.79 -42.74 19.24
CA THR A 43 -42.61 -43.48 18.28
C THR A 43 -44.02 -43.79 18.78
N ALA A 44 -45.07 -43.60 17.96
CA ALA A 44 -46.18 -44.54 17.74
C ALA A 44 -47.27 -44.00 16.78
N ASP A 45 -47.93 -44.97 16.14
CA ASP A 45 -49.06 -44.93 15.20
C ASP A 45 -50.35 -44.19 15.64
N THR A 46 -51.10 -43.75 14.61
CA THR A 46 -52.57 -43.61 14.44
C THR A 46 -53.44 -42.67 15.33
N ALA A 47 -54.07 -41.71 14.61
CA ALA A 47 -55.47 -41.19 14.64
C ALA A 47 -56.02 -40.32 15.82
N ASP A 48 -56.40 -39.06 15.51
CA ASP A 48 -57.77 -38.46 15.62
C ASP A 48 -57.74 -36.91 15.36
N PRO A 49 -58.57 -36.30 14.48
CA PRO A 49 -58.49 -34.88 14.14
C PRO A 49 -59.52 -34.03 14.89
N LYS A 50 -59.29 -33.75 16.18
CA LYS A 50 -60.00 -32.68 16.91
C LYS A 50 -59.14 -32.09 18.03
N HIS A 51 -58.25 -31.17 17.70
CA HIS A 51 -57.84 -30.13 18.65
C HIS A 51 -57.52 -28.82 17.92
N ALA A 52 -58.08 -27.76 18.49
CA ALA A 52 -58.05 -26.40 17.98
C ALA A 52 -56.63 -25.84 17.86
N ASP A 53 -56.52 -24.84 17.00
CA ASP A 53 -55.37 -23.98 16.76
C ASP A 53 -54.81 -23.37 18.07
N VAL A 54 -53.93 -24.11 18.74
CA VAL A 54 -53.14 -23.60 19.88
C VAL A 54 -51.81 -23.13 19.30
N PRO A 55 -51.45 -21.84 19.43
CA PRO A 55 -50.17 -21.35 18.94
C PRO A 55 -49.05 -22.11 19.65
N ASP A 56 -48.26 -22.88 18.90
CA ASP A 56 -47.13 -23.63 19.42
C ASP A 56 -46.19 -22.68 20.21
N PRO A 57 -46.05 -22.88 21.54
CA PRO A 57 -45.17 -22.06 22.38
C PRO A 57 -43.71 -22.11 21.91
N GLY A 58 -43.28 -23.21 21.29
CA GLY A 58 -41.95 -23.38 20.71
C GLY A 58 -41.73 -22.44 19.53
N ARG A 59 -42.68 -22.37 18.60
CA ARG A 59 -42.64 -21.47 17.44
C ARG A 59 -42.61 -19.99 17.84
N ARG A 60 -43.41 -19.59 18.83
CA ARG A 60 -43.43 -18.19 19.34
C ARG A 60 -42.10 -17.81 20.01
N ARG A 61 -41.49 -18.72 20.77
CA ARG A 61 -40.21 -18.50 21.44
C ARG A 61 -39.03 -18.49 20.46
N SER A 62 -39.08 -19.32 19.42
CA SER A 62 -38.11 -19.32 18.32
C SER A 62 -38.15 -17.99 17.54
N LEU A 63 -39.35 -17.48 17.23
CA LEU A 63 -39.52 -16.18 16.58
C LEU A 63 -39.03 -15.00 17.42
N ILE A 64 -39.23 -15.02 18.74
CA ILE A 64 -38.71 -13.99 19.66
C ILE A 64 -37.17 -14.03 19.69
N THR A 65 -36.58 -15.23 19.75
CA THR A 65 -35.12 -15.41 19.77
C THR A 65 -34.50 -14.95 18.46
N LEU A 66 -35.11 -15.31 17.33
CA LEU A 66 -34.68 -14.88 16.01
C LEU A 66 -34.83 -13.36 15.84
N GLY A 67 -35.92 -12.77 16.34
CA GLY A 67 -36.15 -11.33 16.33
C GLY A 67 -35.12 -10.55 17.15
N LEU A 68 -34.72 -11.06 18.32
CA LEU A 68 -33.67 -10.45 19.14
C LEU A 68 -32.27 -10.58 18.52
N LEU A 69 -31.96 -11.71 17.89
CA LEU A 69 -30.70 -11.92 17.17
C LEU A 69 -30.60 -11.01 15.94
N THR A 70 -31.67 -10.90 15.15
CA THR A 70 -31.72 -10.00 13.99
C THR A 70 -31.66 -8.54 14.42
N ALA A 71 -32.41 -8.12 15.43
CA ALA A 71 -32.34 -6.76 15.95
C ALA A 71 -30.93 -6.43 16.49
N GLY A 72 -30.32 -7.32 17.28
CA GLY A 72 -28.96 -7.14 17.78
C GLY A 72 -27.92 -7.05 16.67
N ALA A 73 -28.01 -7.90 15.64
CA ALA A 73 -27.13 -7.86 14.48
C ALA A 73 -27.31 -6.56 13.67
N VAL A 74 -28.55 -6.14 13.42
CA VAL A 74 -28.85 -4.89 12.69
C VAL A 74 -28.39 -3.67 13.47
N SER A 75 -28.64 -3.60 14.78
CA SER A 75 -28.16 -2.51 15.63
C SER A 75 -26.63 -2.47 15.73
N GLY A 76 -25.97 -3.64 15.81
CA GLY A 76 -24.51 -3.74 15.78
C GLY A 76 -23.93 -3.23 14.46
N MET A 77 -24.49 -3.66 13.33
CA MET A 77 -24.08 -3.17 12.00
C MET A 77 -24.33 -1.67 11.85
N ALA A 78 -25.50 -1.17 12.27
CA ALA A 78 -25.81 0.25 12.21
C ALA A 78 -24.86 1.08 13.09
N GLY A 79 -24.52 0.59 14.30
CA GLY A 79 -23.56 1.23 15.18
C GLY A 79 -22.16 1.33 14.58
N VAL A 80 -21.68 0.26 13.94
CA VAL A 80 -20.39 0.26 13.24
C VAL A 80 -20.39 1.23 12.05
N VAL A 81 -21.47 1.27 11.26
CA VAL A 81 -21.61 2.21 10.13
C VAL A 81 -21.63 3.66 10.62
N LEU A 82 -22.39 3.97 11.68
CA LEU A 82 -22.44 5.31 12.28
C LEU A 82 -21.09 5.74 12.86
N ALA A 83 -20.41 4.86 13.58
CA ALA A 83 -19.08 5.15 14.13
C ALA A 83 -18.04 5.40 13.03
N ARG A 84 -18.07 4.61 11.94
CA ARG A 84 -17.22 4.82 10.75
C ARG A 84 -17.55 6.13 10.04
N ALA A 85 -18.83 6.46 9.89
CA ALA A 85 -19.23 7.72 9.27
C ALA A 85 -18.78 8.95 10.09
N LYS A 86 -18.83 8.86 11.43
CA LYS A 86 -18.36 9.93 12.34
C LYS A 86 -16.84 10.13 12.33
N THR A 87 -16.08 9.07 12.06
CA THR A 87 -14.61 9.11 12.05
C THR A 87 -14.04 9.25 10.64
N SER A 88 -14.87 9.16 9.60
CA SER A 88 -14.43 9.19 8.21
C SER A 88 -13.89 10.56 7.82
N VAL A 89 -12.71 10.56 7.21
CA VAL A 89 -12.10 11.77 6.63
C VAL A 89 -12.44 11.97 5.15
N ALA A 90 -13.30 11.12 4.57
CA ALA A 90 -13.62 11.17 3.15
C ALA A 90 -14.15 12.53 2.71
N GLY A 91 -15.10 13.12 3.46
CA GLY A 91 -15.65 14.44 3.12
C GLY A 91 -14.61 15.57 3.24
N GLU A 92 -13.69 15.49 4.19
CA GLU A 92 -12.60 16.46 4.35
C GLU A 92 -11.56 16.34 3.25
N ARG A 93 -11.25 15.11 2.83
CA ARG A 93 -10.37 14.81 1.70
C ARG A 93 -10.97 15.32 0.40
N ASP A 94 -12.24 15.04 0.14
CA ASP A 94 -12.92 15.45 -1.10
C ASP A 94 -13.05 16.97 -1.19
N ALA A 95 -13.13 17.66 -0.05
CA ALA A 95 -13.11 19.12 0.03
C ALA A 95 -11.70 19.73 0.01
N PHE A 96 -10.64 18.93 0.09
CA PHE A 96 -9.27 19.43 0.13
C PHE A 96 -8.80 19.82 -1.28
N ALA A 97 -8.60 21.12 -1.51
CA ALA A 97 -7.88 21.61 -2.68
C ALA A 97 -6.38 21.49 -2.44
N LEU A 98 -5.68 20.79 -3.35
CA LEU A 98 -4.22 20.70 -3.30
C LEU A 98 -3.56 22.10 -3.39
N PRO A 99 -2.39 22.29 -2.76
CA PRO A 99 -1.61 23.51 -2.93
C PRO A 99 -1.21 23.70 -4.39
N ALA A 100 -1.05 24.96 -4.79
CA ALA A 100 -0.49 25.30 -6.11
C ALA A 100 0.95 24.79 -6.18
N VAL A 101 1.32 24.14 -7.28
CA VAL A 101 2.65 23.58 -7.48
C VAL A 101 3.61 24.68 -7.92
N ASP A 102 4.62 24.97 -7.10
CA ASP A 102 5.67 25.95 -7.41
C ASP A 102 6.70 25.37 -8.38
N VAL A 103 7.08 24.10 -8.17
CA VAL A 103 8.03 23.36 -9.02
C VAL A 103 7.34 22.14 -9.62
N ALA A 104 6.81 22.31 -10.83
CA ALA A 104 6.12 21.25 -11.56
C ALA A 104 7.08 20.16 -12.05
N ALA A 105 6.59 18.93 -12.10
CA ALA A 105 7.32 17.85 -12.75
C ALA A 105 7.40 18.12 -14.26
N LYS A 106 8.45 17.62 -14.91
CA LYS A 106 8.52 17.72 -16.39
C LYS A 106 7.31 17.00 -17.00
N PRO A 107 6.73 17.48 -18.10
CA PRO A 107 5.66 16.75 -18.79
C PRO A 107 6.12 15.33 -19.15
N ILE A 108 5.28 14.33 -18.85
CA ILE A 108 5.55 12.94 -19.20
C ILE A 108 5.33 12.78 -20.71
N PRO A 109 6.37 12.49 -21.51
CA PRO A 109 6.19 12.36 -22.94
C PRO A 109 5.47 11.04 -23.26
N PRO A 110 4.58 10.96 -24.27
CA PRO A 110 3.88 9.72 -24.63
C PRO A 110 4.80 8.55 -24.99
N THR A 111 6.05 8.85 -25.35
CA THR A 111 7.11 7.90 -25.72
C THR A 111 7.68 7.08 -24.56
N VAL A 112 7.35 7.42 -23.29
CA VAL A 112 7.63 6.52 -22.15
C VAL A 112 6.86 5.19 -22.25
N GLN A 113 5.75 5.19 -22.99
CA GLN A 113 4.89 4.03 -23.20
C GLN A 113 5.16 3.40 -24.58
N PRO A 114 5.69 2.16 -24.64
CA PRO A 114 5.80 1.43 -25.89
C PRO A 114 4.44 1.28 -26.58
N LYS A 115 4.40 1.50 -27.90
CA LYS A 115 3.17 1.39 -28.71
C LYS A 115 2.90 -0.05 -29.11
N GLY A 116 1.62 -0.40 -29.30
CA GLY A 116 1.21 -1.67 -29.89
C GLY A 116 1.31 -2.90 -28.97
N ILE A 117 1.50 -2.68 -27.66
CA ILE A 117 1.56 -3.73 -26.65
C ILE A 117 0.80 -3.30 -25.40
N ALA A 118 0.06 -4.24 -24.79
CA ALA A 118 -0.68 -4.01 -23.56
C ALA A 118 0.27 -4.15 -22.35
N LEU A 119 0.82 -3.03 -21.91
CA LEU A 119 1.66 -2.92 -20.71
C LEU A 119 0.92 -2.11 -19.63
N PRO A 120 1.37 -2.16 -18.37
CA PRO A 120 0.92 -1.20 -17.37
C PRO A 120 1.07 0.24 -17.87
N SER A 121 0.16 1.12 -17.47
CA SER A 121 0.31 2.56 -17.73
C SER A 121 1.55 3.09 -17.03
N PHE A 122 2.32 3.97 -17.68
CA PHE A 122 3.50 4.58 -17.07
C PHE A 122 3.19 5.28 -15.74
N VAL A 123 2.03 5.94 -15.62
CA VAL A 123 1.47 6.38 -14.34
C VAL A 123 0.36 5.41 -13.96
N THR A 124 0.53 4.74 -12.82
CA THR A 124 -0.47 3.84 -12.22
C THR A 124 -1.60 4.69 -11.63
N SER A 125 -2.85 4.30 -11.88
CA SER A 125 -4.02 4.95 -11.28
C SER A 125 -3.97 4.85 -9.75
N ASN A 126 -4.67 5.73 -9.04
CA ASN A 126 -4.74 5.67 -7.58
C ASN A 126 -5.37 4.36 -7.08
N ASP A 127 -6.35 3.83 -7.81
CA ASP A 127 -7.08 2.59 -7.49
C ASP A 127 -6.23 1.33 -7.73
N ASP A 128 -5.36 1.35 -8.74
CA ASP A 128 -4.49 0.22 -9.09
C ASP A 128 -3.11 0.31 -8.43
N PHE A 129 -2.79 1.41 -7.72
CA PHE A 129 -1.50 1.58 -7.06
C PHE A 129 -1.35 0.54 -5.96
N TYR A 130 -0.25 -0.23 -5.99
CA TYR A 130 -0.08 -1.35 -5.06
C TYR A 130 -0.23 -0.93 -3.60
N ARG A 131 -0.84 -1.80 -2.80
CA ARG A 131 -1.10 -1.55 -1.38
C ARG A 131 -0.56 -2.69 -0.53
N ILE A 132 0.26 -2.32 0.45
CA ILE A 132 0.70 -3.18 1.56
C ILE A 132 0.48 -2.39 2.85
N ASP A 133 -0.14 -3.04 3.83
CA ASP A 133 -0.49 -2.44 5.13
C ASP A 133 -0.09 -3.38 6.25
N THR A 134 0.48 -2.83 7.32
CA THR A 134 0.51 -3.48 8.64
C THR A 134 -0.74 -3.17 9.45
N ALA A 135 -1.47 -2.10 9.09
CA ALA A 135 -2.67 -1.66 9.77
C ALA A 135 -3.85 -2.58 9.44
N LEU A 136 -4.56 -3.05 10.47
CA LEU A 136 -5.81 -3.82 10.28
C LEU A 136 -6.97 -2.92 9.82
N THR A 137 -6.92 -1.63 10.16
CA THR A 137 -7.90 -0.60 9.76
C THR A 137 -7.15 0.61 9.26
N VAL A 138 -7.59 1.17 8.13
CA VAL A 138 -7.00 2.38 7.55
C VAL A 138 -7.21 3.58 8.49
N PRO A 139 -6.14 4.25 8.96
CA PRO A 139 -6.26 5.45 9.77
C PRO A 139 -7.11 6.53 9.11
N GLN A 140 -7.98 7.15 9.91
CA GLN A 140 -8.82 8.27 9.49
C GLN A 140 -8.31 9.55 10.18
N LEU A 141 -7.14 10.01 9.75
CA LEU A 141 -6.48 11.19 10.34
C LEU A 141 -6.85 12.44 9.56
N SER A 142 -7.46 13.42 10.22
CA SER A 142 -7.82 14.71 9.62
C SER A 142 -6.60 15.62 9.46
N ARG A 143 -6.65 16.59 8.53
CA ARG A 143 -5.64 17.65 8.40
C ARG A 143 -5.60 18.57 9.62
N GLU A 144 -6.74 18.76 10.29
CA GLU A 144 -6.85 19.60 11.48
C GLU A 144 -6.12 18.97 12.69
N GLU A 145 -6.23 17.66 12.86
CA GLU A 145 -5.56 16.91 13.93
C GLU A 145 -4.12 16.52 13.57
N TRP A 146 -3.78 16.50 12.28
CA TRP A 146 -2.45 16.11 11.83
C TRP A 146 -1.38 17.10 12.28
N GLN A 147 -0.31 16.54 12.83
CA GLN A 147 0.91 17.24 13.15
C GLN A 147 2.12 16.34 12.87
N LEU A 148 3.22 16.94 12.45
CA LEU A 148 4.51 16.28 12.26
C LEU A 148 5.51 16.82 13.27
N ARG A 149 5.97 15.96 14.17
CA ARG A 149 7.03 16.30 15.13
C ARG A 149 8.40 15.88 14.61
N ILE A 150 9.37 16.78 14.66
CA ILE A 150 10.78 16.56 14.30
C ILE A 150 11.61 16.77 15.58
N HIS A 151 12.34 15.75 16.00
CA HIS A 151 13.05 15.75 17.30
C HIS A 151 14.23 14.76 17.33
N GLY A 152 14.86 14.62 18.49
CA GLY A 152 15.98 13.70 18.70
C GLY A 152 17.32 14.39 18.55
N MET A 153 18.17 13.90 17.65
CA MET A 153 19.49 14.45 17.36
C MET A 153 19.40 15.70 16.47
N VAL A 154 18.76 16.74 17.00
CA VAL A 154 18.57 18.05 16.37
C VAL A 154 18.87 19.19 17.34
N ASP A 155 19.23 20.37 16.83
CA ASP A 155 19.46 21.57 17.64
C ASP A 155 18.14 22.11 18.23
N ARG A 156 17.04 22.00 17.48
CA ARG A 156 15.71 22.47 17.87
C ARG A 156 14.63 21.47 17.45
N GLU A 157 13.84 21.03 18.42
CA GLU A 157 12.62 20.27 18.14
C GLU A 157 11.55 21.17 17.51
N ILE A 158 10.87 20.66 16.48
CA ILE A 158 9.86 21.39 15.73
C ILE A 158 8.60 20.54 15.61
N THR A 159 7.44 21.18 15.68
CA THR A 159 6.17 20.55 15.33
C THR A 159 5.47 21.40 14.28
N TYR A 160 5.24 20.82 13.10
CA TYR A 160 4.45 21.44 12.04
C TYR A 160 3.01 20.92 12.10
N ARG A 161 2.04 21.83 12.03
CA ARG A 161 0.65 21.47 11.70
C ARG A 161 0.49 21.45 10.19
N PHE A 162 -0.61 20.89 9.70
CA PHE A 162 -0.85 20.83 8.25
C PHE A 162 -0.83 22.21 7.59
N ALA A 163 -1.41 23.22 8.25
CA ALA A 163 -1.42 24.60 7.77
C ALA A 163 -0.02 25.25 7.73
N ASP A 164 0.93 24.81 8.56
CA ASP A 164 2.30 25.36 8.53
C ASP A 164 3.06 24.96 7.27
N LEU A 165 2.58 23.93 6.55
CA LEU A 165 3.23 23.44 5.33
C LEU A 165 3.17 24.45 4.17
N GLU A 166 2.22 25.40 4.19
CA GLU A 166 2.07 26.45 3.17
C GLU A 166 3.31 27.36 3.03
N ARG A 167 4.22 27.32 4.01
CA ARG A 167 5.45 28.11 4.04
C ARG A 167 6.56 27.52 3.18
N PHE A 168 6.43 26.26 2.77
CA PHE A 168 7.44 25.55 1.99
C PHE A 168 7.07 25.53 0.51
N GLU A 169 8.10 25.48 -0.34
CA GLU A 169 7.93 25.29 -1.78
C GLU A 169 7.19 23.97 -2.06
N THR A 170 6.09 24.06 -2.82
CA THR A 170 5.33 22.88 -3.26
C THR A 170 5.93 22.31 -4.53
N VAL A 171 6.22 21.01 -4.49
CA VAL A 171 6.94 20.30 -5.53
C VAL A 171 6.11 19.14 -6.05
N GLU A 172 6.13 18.96 -7.36
CA GLU A 172 5.60 17.78 -8.01
C GLU A 172 6.76 16.89 -8.52
N LYS A 173 6.70 15.58 -8.21
CA LYS A 173 7.67 14.59 -8.71
C LYS A 173 6.99 13.31 -9.15
N VAL A 174 7.48 12.71 -10.23
CA VAL A 174 7.09 11.35 -10.63
C VAL A 174 8.08 10.35 -10.02
N VAL A 175 7.58 9.43 -9.20
CA VAL A 175 8.40 8.47 -8.44
C VAL A 175 7.75 7.10 -8.46
N THR A 176 8.56 6.06 -8.74
CA THR A 176 8.17 4.66 -8.60
C THR A 176 8.45 4.17 -7.19
N LEU A 177 7.41 3.68 -6.51
CA LEU A 177 7.56 2.97 -5.24
C LEU A 177 7.59 1.46 -5.49
N THR A 178 8.40 0.77 -4.69
CA THR A 178 8.53 -0.69 -4.75
C THR A 178 8.52 -1.26 -3.33
N CYS A 179 7.80 -2.36 -3.15
CA CYS A 179 7.81 -3.11 -1.90
C CYS A 179 9.04 -4.02 -1.83
N VAL A 180 9.64 -4.16 -0.66
CA VAL A 180 10.72 -5.15 -0.44
C VAL A 180 10.22 -6.58 -0.58
N SER A 181 8.93 -6.83 -0.28
CA SER A 181 8.27 -8.12 -0.45
C SER A 181 7.96 -8.47 -1.90
N ASN A 182 8.29 -7.60 -2.87
CA ASN A 182 8.06 -7.89 -4.27
C ASN A 182 8.95 -9.08 -4.70
N PRO A 183 8.38 -10.24 -5.10
CA PRO A 183 9.18 -11.34 -5.62
C PRO A 183 9.73 -10.98 -7.00
N VAL A 184 10.65 -11.80 -7.51
CA VAL A 184 11.08 -11.71 -8.91
C VAL A 184 9.85 -11.84 -9.82
N GLY A 185 9.63 -10.81 -10.64
CA GLY A 185 8.46 -10.73 -11.52
C GLY A 185 7.13 -10.34 -10.85
N GLY A 186 7.14 -9.94 -9.57
CA GLY A 186 5.94 -9.55 -8.84
C GLY A 186 5.36 -8.19 -9.22
N ASP A 187 4.18 -7.88 -8.68
CA ASP A 187 3.35 -6.72 -8.97
C ASP A 187 3.37 -5.61 -7.90
N LEU A 188 4.17 -5.76 -6.83
CA LEU A 188 4.29 -4.79 -5.74
C LEU A 188 5.20 -3.60 -6.11
N ILE A 189 4.88 -2.96 -7.23
CA ILE A 189 5.56 -1.82 -7.81
C ILE A 189 4.55 -0.96 -8.57
N SER A 190 4.60 0.36 -8.37
CA SER A 190 3.74 1.32 -9.08
C SER A 190 4.43 2.67 -9.19
N ASN A 191 4.06 3.43 -10.22
CA ASN A 191 4.64 4.74 -10.49
C ASN A 191 3.56 5.80 -10.47
N ALA A 192 3.77 6.89 -9.73
CA ALA A 192 2.79 7.95 -9.58
C ALA A 192 3.46 9.32 -9.57
N THR A 193 2.65 10.34 -9.83
CA THR A 193 3.02 11.73 -9.57
C THR A 193 2.67 12.07 -8.12
N TRP A 194 3.59 12.70 -7.41
CA TRP A 194 3.46 13.06 -6.00
C TRP A 194 3.61 14.56 -5.85
N ILE A 195 2.72 15.17 -5.08
CA ILE A 195 2.72 16.61 -4.78
C ILE A 195 2.96 16.78 -3.29
N GLY A 196 3.95 17.59 -2.91
CA GLY A 196 4.28 17.83 -1.50
C GLY A 196 5.50 18.70 -1.30
N TYR A 197 6.13 18.54 -0.14
CA TYR A 197 7.19 19.43 0.34
C TYR A 197 8.49 18.64 0.54
N ARG A 198 9.64 19.24 0.25
CA ARG A 198 10.92 18.53 0.37
C ARG A 198 11.24 18.29 1.85
N VAL A 199 11.48 17.03 2.21
CA VAL A 199 11.80 16.67 3.60
C VAL A 199 13.05 17.41 4.09
N ARG A 200 14.04 17.61 3.21
CA ARG A 200 15.25 18.38 3.53
C ARG A 200 14.95 19.81 4.01
N ASP A 201 13.92 20.46 3.46
CA ASP A 201 13.57 21.84 3.80
C ASP A 201 12.86 21.87 5.16
N LEU A 202 12.01 20.88 5.45
CA LEU A 202 11.39 20.70 6.77
C LEU A 202 12.44 20.40 7.86
N LEU A 203 13.49 19.66 7.51
CA LEU A 203 14.56 19.31 8.43
C LEU A 203 15.59 20.45 8.63
N ALA A 204 15.73 21.35 7.66
CA ALA A 204 16.73 22.42 7.69
C ALA A 204 16.60 23.31 8.94
N ASP A 205 15.36 23.64 9.31
CA ASP A 205 15.07 24.47 10.48
C ASP A 205 15.40 23.80 11.82
N ALA A 206 15.49 22.47 11.84
CA ALA A 206 15.73 21.71 13.07
C ALA A 206 17.22 21.67 13.44
N GLY A 207 18.12 21.82 12.47
CA GLY A 207 19.58 21.69 12.65
C GLY A 207 19.96 20.25 12.98
N ILE A 208 20.17 19.40 11.96
CA ILE A 208 20.51 17.99 12.15
C ILE A 208 21.91 17.87 12.78
N HIS A 209 22.03 17.12 13.88
CA HIS A 209 23.32 16.82 14.47
C HIS A 209 24.18 15.98 13.50
N PRO A 210 25.48 16.27 13.30
CA PRO A 210 26.32 15.62 12.29
C PRO A 210 26.45 14.10 12.45
N ASP A 211 26.33 13.58 13.67
CA ASP A 211 26.37 12.14 13.94
C ASP A 211 25.03 11.41 13.69
N ALA A 212 23.95 12.10 13.29
CA ALA A 212 22.68 11.44 12.98
C ALA A 212 22.78 10.74 11.61
N ASP A 213 22.56 9.43 11.56
CA ASP A 213 22.59 8.63 10.33
C ASP A 213 21.22 8.00 9.97
N MET A 214 20.23 8.07 10.88
CA MET A 214 18.87 7.57 10.66
C MET A 214 17.80 8.59 11.05
N VAL A 215 16.75 8.70 10.23
CA VAL A 215 15.44 9.23 10.64
C VAL A 215 14.51 8.05 10.91
N LEU A 216 14.12 7.88 12.17
CA LEU A 216 13.07 6.95 12.54
C LEU A 216 11.72 7.67 12.42
N SER A 217 11.03 7.40 11.32
CA SER A 217 9.69 7.92 11.09
C SER A 217 8.64 7.05 11.79
N LYS A 218 7.55 7.67 12.24
CA LYS A 218 6.41 6.98 12.86
C LYS A 218 5.09 7.40 12.22
N SER A 219 4.27 6.41 11.92
CA SER A 219 2.88 6.55 11.49
C SER A 219 1.95 6.71 12.69
N SER A 220 0.78 7.33 12.48
CA SER A 220 -0.26 7.49 13.50
C SER A 220 -0.76 6.15 14.09
N ASP A 221 -0.67 5.06 13.32
CA ASP A 221 -1.00 3.70 13.75
C ASP A 221 0.13 2.99 14.53
N GLY A 222 1.28 3.64 14.70
CA GLY A 222 2.43 3.10 15.41
C GLY A 222 3.46 2.36 14.54
N PHE A 223 3.23 2.20 13.23
CA PHE A 223 4.25 1.69 12.31
C PHE A 223 5.49 2.60 12.31
N THR A 224 6.69 2.01 12.19
CA THR A 224 7.95 2.76 12.14
C THR A 224 8.84 2.28 11.00
N ALA A 225 9.50 3.23 10.34
CA ALA A 225 10.49 3.00 9.29
C ALA A 225 11.76 3.82 9.57
N GLY A 226 12.93 3.19 9.42
CA GLY A 226 14.24 3.82 9.59
C GLY A 226 14.83 4.17 8.24
N THR A 227 14.92 5.46 7.93
CA THR A 227 15.46 5.95 6.66
C THR A 227 16.85 6.56 6.89
N PRO A 228 17.85 6.29 6.03
CA PRO A 228 19.12 7.02 6.09
C PRO A 228 18.91 8.53 5.96
N VAL A 229 19.56 9.33 6.82
CA VAL A 229 19.43 10.81 6.78
C VAL A 229 19.80 11.37 5.41
N GLU A 230 20.86 10.84 4.79
CA GLU A 230 21.29 11.23 3.44
C GLU A 230 20.17 11.09 2.41
N ALA A 231 19.39 10.00 2.46
CA ALA A 231 18.31 9.76 1.50
C ALA A 231 17.16 10.77 1.60
N LEU A 232 17.03 11.46 2.75
CA LEU A 232 16.03 12.50 2.97
C LEU A 232 16.54 13.91 2.68
N THR A 233 17.87 14.07 2.62
CA THR A 233 18.54 15.38 2.59
C THR A 233 19.33 15.65 1.31
N ASP A 234 19.65 14.61 0.53
CA ASP A 234 20.40 14.74 -0.71
C ASP A 234 19.56 15.29 -1.88
N GLY A 235 20.16 15.27 -3.08
CA GLY A 235 19.56 15.79 -4.31
C GLY A 235 18.42 14.94 -4.89
N ARG A 236 18.05 13.80 -4.29
CA ARG A 236 16.95 12.96 -4.80
C ARG A 236 15.58 13.50 -4.43
N ASP A 237 15.51 14.56 -3.62
CA ASP A 237 14.27 15.25 -3.24
C ASP A 237 13.20 14.30 -2.67
N ALA A 238 13.47 13.72 -1.50
CA ALA A 238 12.44 13.07 -0.71
C ALA A 238 11.30 14.05 -0.37
N LEU A 239 10.05 13.58 -0.46
CA LEU A 239 8.87 14.40 -0.22
C LEU A 239 8.08 13.95 1.01
N LEU A 240 7.60 14.92 1.77
CA LEU A 240 6.36 14.80 2.53
C LEU A 240 5.21 15.10 1.56
N ALA A 241 4.65 14.05 0.97
CA ALA A 241 3.58 14.15 -0.02
C ALA A 241 2.21 14.36 0.64
N VAL A 242 1.39 15.23 0.05
CA VAL A 242 -0.01 15.52 0.41
C VAL A 242 -0.98 15.28 -0.76
N GLY A 243 -0.46 15.12 -1.98
CA GLY A 243 -1.22 14.78 -3.17
C GLY A 243 -0.58 13.65 -3.99
N MET A 244 -1.41 12.94 -4.75
CA MET A 244 -1.02 11.84 -5.61
C MET A 244 -1.85 11.88 -6.91
N ASN A 245 -1.16 11.85 -8.05
CA ASN A 245 -1.75 11.92 -9.39
C ASN A 245 -2.70 13.11 -9.60
N GLY A 246 -2.37 14.27 -9.01
CA GLY A 246 -3.17 15.50 -9.12
C GLY A 246 -4.38 15.55 -8.18
N GLU A 247 -4.56 14.57 -7.29
CA GLU A 247 -5.64 14.53 -6.32
C GLU A 247 -5.10 14.52 -4.88
N PRO A 248 -5.89 14.95 -3.89
CA PRO A 248 -5.64 14.62 -2.49
C PRO A 248 -5.30 13.13 -2.31
N LEU A 249 -4.28 12.84 -1.49
CA LEU A 249 -3.91 11.46 -1.18
C LEU A 249 -5.15 10.62 -0.87
N PRO A 250 -5.32 9.45 -1.50
CA PRO A 250 -6.29 8.47 -1.03
C PRO A 250 -6.00 8.08 0.42
N THR A 251 -7.05 7.80 1.18
CA THR A 251 -6.91 7.51 2.62
C THR A 251 -6.03 6.28 2.85
N GLU A 252 -6.19 5.25 2.01
CA GLU A 252 -5.40 4.01 1.97
C GLU A 252 -3.92 4.26 1.66
N HIS A 253 -3.63 5.36 0.96
CA HIS A 253 -2.28 5.73 0.50
C HIS A 253 -1.62 6.79 1.39
N GLY A 254 -2.24 7.13 2.53
CA GLY A 254 -1.59 7.91 3.58
C GLY A 254 -2.13 9.31 3.81
N TYR A 255 -3.36 9.62 3.39
CA TYR A 255 -3.99 10.91 3.73
C TYR A 255 -3.90 11.21 5.24
N PRO A 256 -3.48 12.41 5.67
CA PRO A 256 -3.27 13.59 4.84
C PRO A 256 -1.82 13.78 4.37
N ALA A 257 -0.87 13.02 4.92
CA ALA A 257 0.54 13.12 4.57
C ALA A 257 1.29 11.80 4.68
N ARG A 258 2.18 11.55 3.71
CA ARG A 258 3.10 10.40 3.71
C ARG A 258 4.51 10.80 3.32
N LEU A 259 5.48 9.96 3.66
CA LEU A 259 6.82 10.03 3.06
C LEU A 259 6.85 9.32 1.70
N VAL A 260 7.59 9.92 0.77
CA VAL A 260 7.94 9.37 -0.55
C VAL A 260 9.43 9.63 -0.77
N VAL A 261 10.24 8.57 -0.72
CA VAL A 261 11.70 8.66 -0.81
C VAL A 261 12.19 7.80 -1.98
N PRO A 262 12.68 8.42 -3.06
CA PRO A 262 13.22 7.68 -4.20
C PRO A 262 14.39 6.77 -3.83
N GLY A 263 14.48 5.62 -4.50
CA GLY A 263 15.63 4.71 -4.42
C GLY A 263 15.65 3.73 -3.25
N LEU A 264 14.68 3.80 -2.33
CA LEU A 264 14.58 2.91 -1.17
C LEU A 264 13.25 2.16 -1.15
N TYR A 265 13.27 0.89 -0.73
CA TYR A 265 12.05 0.11 -0.58
C TYR A 265 11.12 0.71 0.47
N GLY A 266 9.80 0.56 0.25
CA GLY A 266 8.81 1.29 1.05
C GLY A 266 8.84 1.04 2.57
N TYR A 267 9.35 -0.11 3.03
CA TYR A 267 9.41 -0.45 4.46
C TYR A 267 10.39 0.39 5.28
N VAL A 268 11.39 0.99 4.62
CA VAL A 268 12.38 1.90 5.24
C VAL A 268 12.11 3.36 4.88
N SER A 269 11.20 3.65 3.96
CA SER A 269 11.22 4.94 3.24
C SER A 269 9.86 5.60 3.02
N ALA A 270 8.76 4.84 3.05
CA ALA A 270 7.47 5.30 2.54
C ALA A 270 6.36 5.28 3.59
N THR A 271 6.65 5.80 4.79
CA THR A 271 5.73 5.87 5.94
C THR A 271 4.47 6.64 5.59
N LYS A 272 3.33 5.95 5.58
CA LYS A 272 1.99 6.54 5.45
C LYS A 272 1.53 7.12 6.79
N TRP A 273 0.61 8.08 6.74
CA TRP A 273 0.04 8.72 7.94
C TRP A 273 1.12 9.21 8.92
N VAL A 274 2.22 9.75 8.38
CA VAL A 274 3.42 10.07 9.15
C VAL A 274 3.15 11.23 10.12
N VAL A 275 3.55 11.09 11.38
CA VAL A 275 3.33 12.08 12.44
C VAL A 275 4.59 12.40 13.26
N ASP A 276 5.67 11.64 13.08
CA ASP A 276 6.92 11.83 13.83
C ASP A 276 8.13 11.50 12.95
N LEU A 277 9.18 12.31 13.04
CA LEU A 277 10.51 12.10 12.48
C LEU A 277 11.54 12.27 13.61
N GLN A 278 12.07 11.16 14.12
CA GLN A 278 13.13 11.18 15.11
C GLN A 278 14.50 11.06 14.43
N LEU A 279 15.34 12.09 14.53
CA LEU A 279 16.75 12.00 14.14
C LEU A 279 17.50 11.20 15.20
N THR A 280 18.19 10.15 14.76
CA THR A 280 18.87 9.20 15.62
C THR A 280 19.95 8.46 14.83
N ARG A 281 20.39 7.30 15.31
CA ARG A 281 21.36 6.45 14.66
C ARG A 281 20.88 5.01 14.52
N PHE A 282 21.30 4.32 13.46
CA PHE A 282 21.01 2.91 13.21
C PHE A 282 21.56 2.00 14.32
N ASP A 283 22.62 2.41 15.04
CA ASP A 283 23.16 1.66 16.19
C ASP A 283 22.40 1.89 17.51
N LYS A 284 21.42 2.81 17.52
CA LYS A 284 20.64 3.18 18.72
C LYS A 284 19.17 2.81 18.64
N ALA A 285 18.64 2.58 17.44
CA ALA A 285 17.23 2.30 17.23
C ALA A 285 17.00 1.38 16.03
N GLU A 286 15.95 0.57 16.13
CA GLU A 286 15.50 -0.31 15.06
C GLU A 286 14.04 -0.03 14.71
N ALA A 287 13.71 -0.04 13.42
CA ALA A 287 12.37 0.11 12.91
C ALA A 287 11.57 -1.20 12.96
N TYR A 288 10.28 -1.15 12.67
CA TYR A 288 9.35 -2.29 12.81
C TYR A 288 9.86 -3.55 12.11
N TRP A 289 10.21 -3.46 10.82
CA TRP A 289 10.66 -4.61 10.03
C TRP A 289 12.11 -4.99 10.30
N THR A 290 12.98 -4.04 10.67
CA THR A 290 14.37 -4.33 11.03
C THR A 290 14.46 -5.27 12.23
N ARG A 291 13.59 -5.07 13.24
CA ARG A 291 13.45 -5.99 14.39
C ARG A 291 13.01 -7.40 13.99
N LEU A 292 12.39 -7.55 12.83
CA LEU A 292 11.91 -8.81 12.27
C LEU A 292 12.92 -9.43 11.28
N GLY A 293 14.16 -8.93 11.25
CA GLY A 293 15.25 -9.51 10.46
C GLY A 293 15.39 -8.95 9.04
N TRP A 294 14.65 -7.90 8.69
CA TRP A 294 14.86 -7.18 7.43
C TRP A 294 16.08 -6.26 7.51
N SER A 295 16.72 -6.05 6.37
CA SER A 295 17.85 -5.13 6.22
C SER A 295 17.50 -3.72 6.72
N PRO A 296 18.44 -2.97 7.34
CA PRO A 296 18.14 -1.63 7.86
C PRO A 296 18.10 -0.54 6.78
N HIS A 297 18.83 -0.70 5.66
CA HIS A 297 18.99 0.38 4.67
C HIS A 297 18.07 0.26 3.45
N GLY A 298 17.71 -0.97 3.07
CA GLY A 298 16.74 -1.27 2.00
C GLY A 298 16.88 -0.50 0.67
N PRO A 299 18.09 -0.37 0.06
CA PRO A 299 18.22 0.23 -1.26
C PRO A 299 17.53 -0.64 -2.32
N ILE A 300 16.86 -0.01 -3.29
CA ILE A 300 16.20 -0.75 -4.37
C ILE A 300 17.23 -1.40 -5.29
N LYS A 301 17.08 -2.71 -5.51
CA LYS A 301 17.87 -3.50 -6.46
C LYS A 301 17.45 -3.22 -7.91
N THR A 302 18.39 -3.42 -8.83
CA THR A 302 18.12 -3.33 -10.27
C THR A 302 17.37 -4.58 -10.70
N GLU A 303 16.14 -4.39 -11.18
CA GLU A 303 15.19 -5.48 -11.44
C GLU A 303 14.42 -5.25 -12.75
N SER A 304 13.84 -6.33 -13.27
CA SER A 304 13.00 -6.32 -14.46
C SER A 304 11.95 -7.42 -14.44
N ARG A 305 10.83 -7.16 -15.11
CA ARG A 305 9.67 -8.03 -15.19
C ARG A 305 9.17 -8.12 -16.63
N ILE A 306 8.77 -9.32 -17.03
CA ILE A 306 7.96 -9.61 -18.21
C ILE A 306 6.49 -9.51 -17.82
N ASP A 307 5.73 -8.67 -18.51
CA ASP A 307 4.27 -8.55 -18.38
C ASP A 307 3.55 -9.24 -19.54
N VAL A 308 4.22 -9.33 -20.71
CA VAL A 308 3.75 -10.01 -21.92
C VAL A 308 4.93 -10.81 -22.51
N PRO A 309 4.80 -12.12 -22.73
CA PRO A 309 3.60 -12.93 -22.56
C PRO A 309 3.32 -13.21 -21.08
N ARG A 310 2.10 -13.66 -20.78
CA ARG A 310 1.77 -14.23 -19.47
C ARG A 310 2.23 -15.68 -19.40
N SER A 311 2.48 -16.17 -18.18
CA SER A 311 2.85 -17.57 -17.97
C SER A 311 1.77 -18.51 -18.51
N GLY A 312 2.18 -19.46 -19.36
CA GLY A 312 1.31 -20.43 -20.01
C GLY A 312 0.51 -19.89 -21.21
N GLU A 313 0.75 -18.65 -21.64
CA GLU A 313 0.10 -18.07 -22.81
C GLU A 313 0.46 -18.85 -24.09
N VAL A 314 -0.50 -18.98 -25.00
CA VAL A 314 -0.30 -19.55 -26.34
C VAL A 314 -0.18 -18.41 -27.34
N VAL A 315 1.02 -18.24 -27.88
CA VAL A 315 1.37 -17.26 -28.90
C VAL A 315 1.23 -17.90 -30.28
N GLN A 316 0.65 -17.18 -31.24
CA GLN A 316 0.56 -17.65 -32.63
C GLN A 316 1.91 -17.53 -33.33
N ARG A 317 2.19 -18.42 -34.28
CA ARG A 317 3.35 -18.27 -35.15
C ARG A 317 3.29 -16.96 -35.92
N GLY A 318 4.45 -16.36 -36.16
CA GLY A 318 4.58 -15.08 -36.84
C GLY A 318 5.07 -13.95 -35.91
N PRO A 319 4.86 -12.68 -36.30
CA PRO A 319 5.33 -11.55 -35.52
C PRO A 319 4.52 -11.40 -34.22
N VAL A 320 5.23 -11.33 -33.11
CA VAL A 320 4.68 -11.06 -31.77
C VAL A 320 5.54 -9.98 -31.09
N THR A 321 4.98 -9.25 -30.13
CA THR A 321 5.76 -8.32 -29.30
C THR A 321 5.63 -8.71 -27.84
N PHE A 322 6.77 -8.86 -27.18
CA PHE A 322 6.86 -9.07 -25.74
C PHE A 322 7.20 -7.76 -25.04
N GLY A 323 7.00 -7.68 -23.73
CA GLY A 323 7.28 -6.45 -23.01
C GLY A 323 7.08 -6.54 -21.52
N GLY A 324 7.45 -5.46 -20.84
CA GLY A 324 7.25 -5.32 -19.42
C GLY A 324 7.88 -4.05 -18.86
N VAL A 325 8.30 -4.13 -17.61
CA VAL A 325 8.91 -3.02 -16.86
C VAL A 325 10.28 -3.37 -16.33
N ALA A 326 11.14 -2.37 -16.15
CA ALA A 326 12.43 -2.47 -15.47
C ALA A 326 12.61 -1.28 -14.55
N TRP A 327 13.32 -1.44 -13.44
CA TRP A 327 13.52 -0.38 -12.47
C TRP A 327 14.86 -0.48 -11.76
N ALA A 328 15.37 0.69 -11.36
CA ALA A 328 16.59 0.88 -10.58
C ALA A 328 16.55 2.30 -9.99
N GLN A 329 15.55 2.62 -9.18
CA GLN A 329 15.28 3.98 -8.72
C GLN A 329 16.52 4.63 -8.09
N ASN A 330 16.66 5.95 -8.23
CA ASN A 330 17.86 6.76 -7.93
C ASN A 330 19.07 6.49 -8.86
N ARG A 331 19.08 5.39 -9.62
CA ARG A 331 20.13 5.09 -10.62
C ARG A 331 19.62 5.23 -12.05
N GLY A 332 18.40 4.77 -12.33
CA GLY A 332 17.80 4.68 -13.66
C GLY A 332 18.25 3.45 -14.46
N VAL A 333 17.43 3.07 -15.46
CA VAL A 333 17.67 1.88 -16.31
C VAL A 333 18.28 2.29 -17.65
N LYS A 334 19.45 1.70 -17.95
CA LYS A 334 20.22 1.95 -19.17
C LYS A 334 19.84 1.00 -20.30
N ALA A 335 19.68 -0.30 -20.00
CA ALA A 335 19.40 -1.33 -20.98
C ALA A 335 18.48 -2.41 -20.39
N VAL A 336 17.69 -3.05 -21.26
CA VAL A 336 16.99 -4.30 -20.95
C VAL A 336 17.34 -5.30 -22.04
N GLU A 337 17.67 -6.51 -21.62
CA GLU A 337 17.96 -7.62 -22.52
C GLU A 337 17.00 -8.76 -22.25
N VAL A 338 16.63 -9.46 -23.32
CA VAL A 338 15.81 -10.66 -23.25
C VAL A 338 16.53 -11.82 -23.91
N ARG A 339 16.30 -13.02 -23.39
CA ARG A 339 16.72 -14.28 -24.00
C ARG A 339 15.48 -15.13 -24.19
N ILE A 340 15.32 -15.72 -25.37
CA ILE A 340 14.22 -16.65 -25.66
C ILE A 340 14.81 -18.01 -25.93
N ASP A 341 14.54 -18.95 -25.04
CA ASP A 341 14.91 -20.34 -25.15
C ASP A 341 13.77 -21.10 -25.84
N GLY A 342 14.09 -21.86 -26.88
CA GLY A 342 13.13 -22.66 -27.65
C GLY A 342 13.24 -24.15 -27.31
N PRO A 343 12.49 -25.03 -28.01
CA PRO A 343 12.50 -26.46 -27.76
C PRO A 343 13.91 -27.06 -27.88
N GLY A 344 14.50 -27.41 -26.73
CA GLY A 344 15.84 -28.02 -26.66
C GLY A 344 16.99 -27.09 -27.05
N LYS A 345 16.78 -25.76 -27.14
CA LYS A 345 17.81 -24.79 -27.55
C LYS A 345 17.78 -23.56 -26.65
N GLN A 346 18.96 -23.13 -26.21
CA GLN A 346 19.11 -21.85 -25.52
C GLN A 346 19.29 -20.72 -26.54
N GLY A 347 18.61 -19.60 -26.31
CA GLY A 347 18.77 -18.41 -27.13
C GLY A 347 20.00 -17.59 -26.75
N SER A 348 20.28 -16.55 -27.53
CA SER A 348 21.22 -15.48 -27.15
C SER A 348 20.48 -14.32 -26.49
N TRP A 349 21.17 -13.55 -25.66
CA TRP A 349 20.67 -12.26 -25.17
C TRP A 349 20.51 -11.28 -26.33
N GLN A 350 19.40 -10.55 -26.34
CA GLN A 350 19.04 -9.56 -27.35
C GLN A 350 18.53 -8.29 -26.67
N GLN A 351 18.86 -7.14 -27.25
CA GLN A 351 18.47 -5.84 -26.70
C GLN A 351 16.97 -5.59 -26.94
N ALA A 352 16.25 -5.25 -25.88
CA ALA A 352 14.88 -4.77 -25.96
C ALA A 352 14.83 -3.28 -26.35
N GLN A 353 13.73 -2.88 -26.95
CA GLN A 353 13.41 -1.48 -27.19
C GLN A 353 12.88 -0.86 -25.90
N LEU A 354 13.48 0.22 -25.45
CA LEU A 354 13.03 0.91 -24.24
C LEU A 354 12.12 2.07 -24.62
N GLY A 355 11.07 2.29 -23.82
CA GLY A 355 10.42 3.60 -23.78
C GLY A 355 11.41 4.69 -23.38
N ASP A 356 11.07 5.95 -23.63
CA ASP A 356 11.90 7.07 -23.21
C ASP A 356 12.10 7.06 -21.68
N GLY A 357 13.32 7.36 -21.25
CA GLY A 357 13.59 7.55 -19.83
C GLY A 357 13.00 8.87 -19.36
N TYR A 358 12.18 8.85 -18.31
CA TYR A 358 11.63 10.06 -17.72
C TYR A 358 12.57 10.68 -16.67
N SER A 359 12.97 9.87 -15.67
CA SER A 359 13.97 10.23 -14.67
C SER A 359 14.65 8.97 -14.10
N ASN A 360 15.63 9.16 -13.23
CA ASN A 360 16.25 8.04 -12.50
C ASN A 360 15.34 7.48 -11.39
N ASP A 361 14.24 8.14 -11.06
CA ASP A 361 13.33 7.77 -9.96
C ASP A 361 12.10 6.98 -10.43
N THR A 362 11.95 6.81 -11.74
CA THR A 362 10.83 6.09 -12.36
C THR A 362 11.26 4.74 -12.94
N TRP A 363 10.35 3.77 -12.97
CA TRP A 363 10.49 2.59 -13.81
C TRP A 363 10.58 2.96 -15.29
N ARG A 364 11.01 2.01 -16.11
CA ARG A 364 11.12 2.15 -17.56
C ARG A 364 10.46 0.96 -18.23
N LEU A 365 9.55 1.24 -19.14
CA LEU A 365 8.88 0.20 -19.91
C LEU A 365 9.76 -0.25 -21.07
N TRP A 366 9.62 -1.49 -21.46
CA TRP A 366 10.34 -2.07 -22.58
C TRP A 366 9.43 -2.95 -23.44
N SER A 367 9.77 -3.05 -24.72
CA SER A 367 9.15 -3.96 -25.67
C SER A 367 10.20 -4.68 -26.49
N PHE A 368 9.85 -5.86 -27.00
CA PHE A 368 10.73 -6.68 -27.80
C PHE A 368 9.93 -7.35 -28.91
N PRO A 369 9.98 -6.81 -30.14
CA PRO A 369 9.43 -7.47 -31.31
C PRO A 369 10.20 -8.77 -31.57
N TRP A 370 9.48 -9.86 -31.72
CA TRP A 370 10.04 -11.19 -31.93
C TRP A 370 9.27 -11.92 -33.02
N GLN A 371 9.96 -12.79 -33.75
CA GLN A 371 9.40 -13.61 -34.80
C GLN A 371 9.30 -15.05 -34.29
N ALA A 372 8.06 -15.52 -34.04
CA ALA A 372 7.76 -16.86 -33.54
C ALA A 372 7.73 -17.87 -34.68
N ASP A 373 8.91 -18.37 -35.08
CA ASP A 373 9.05 -19.29 -36.22
C ASP A 373 8.95 -20.77 -35.84
N GLU A 374 9.42 -21.15 -34.66
CA GLU A 374 9.44 -22.54 -34.17
C GLU A 374 8.23 -22.77 -33.24
N SER A 375 7.42 -23.79 -33.50
CA SER A 375 6.31 -24.18 -32.60
C SER A 375 6.84 -24.94 -31.38
N GLY A 376 6.08 -24.91 -30.29
CA GLY A 376 6.38 -25.65 -29.06
C GLY A 376 6.69 -24.76 -27.86
N ALA A 377 7.19 -25.38 -26.79
CA ALA A 377 7.47 -24.71 -25.53
C ALA A 377 8.67 -23.76 -25.66
N HIS A 378 8.47 -22.53 -25.20
CA HIS A 378 9.49 -21.49 -25.13
C HIS A 378 9.55 -20.90 -23.73
N THR A 379 10.68 -20.32 -23.38
CA THR A 379 10.83 -19.51 -22.15
C THR A 379 11.52 -18.21 -22.50
N ILE A 380 10.91 -17.09 -22.11
CA ILE A 380 11.55 -15.77 -22.16
C ILE A 380 12.13 -15.45 -20.79
N THR A 381 13.38 -15.01 -20.75
CA THR A 381 14.08 -14.52 -19.56
C THR A 381 14.49 -13.06 -19.79
N VAL A 382 14.35 -12.20 -18.78
CA VAL A 382 14.71 -10.77 -18.86
C VAL A 382 15.76 -10.39 -17.82
N ARG A 383 16.63 -9.44 -18.17
CA ARG A 383 17.52 -8.75 -17.24
C ARG A 383 17.66 -7.27 -17.58
N ALA A 384 17.85 -6.43 -16.56
CA ALA A 384 18.15 -5.01 -16.73
C ALA A 384 19.62 -4.68 -16.46
N THR A 385 20.11 -3.58 -17.04
CA THR A 385 21.36 -2.91 -16.67
C THR A 385 21.05 -1.49 -16.25
N ASP A 386 21.52 -1.06 -15.08
CA ASP A 386 21.30 0.30 -14.61
C ASP A 386 22.33 1.31 -15.18
N ASN A 387 22.14 2.60 -14.91
CA ASN A 387 23.05 3.65 -15.40
C ASN A 387 24.45 3.61 -14.78
N THR A 388 24.69 2.83 -13.71
CA THR A 388 26.04 2.59 -13.17
C THR A 388 26.80 1.53 -14.00
N GLY A 389 26.09 0.80 -14.86
CA GLY A 389 26.62 -0.32 -15.63
C GLY A 389 26.48 -1.67 -14.94
N ALA A 390 25.86 -1.72 -13.76
CA ALA A 390 25.58 -2.97 -13.06
C ALA A 390 24.43 -3.71 -13.75
N VAL A 391 24.69 -4.98 -14.08
CA VAL A 391 23.68 -5.90 -14.64
C VAL A 391 22.95 -6.59 -13.49
N GLN A 392 21.63 -6.72 -13.61
CA GLN A 392 20.79 -7.50 -12.70
C GLN A 392 21.37 -8.91 -12.51
N THR A 393 21.55 -9.32 -11.26
CA THR A 393 22.16 -10.60 -10.91
C THR A 393 21.29 -11.77 -11.36
N GLU A 394 21.91 -12.85 -11.81
CA GLU A 394 21.23 -14.12 -12.06
C GLU A 394 20.93 -14.87 -10.76
N GLN A 395 21.65 -14.54 -9.69
CA GLN A 395 21.53 -15.22 -8.41
C GLN A 395 20.14 -14.97 -7.83
N TRP A 396 19.37 -16.04 -7.78
CA TRP A 396 18.04 -16.00 -7.20
C TRP A 396 18.12 -15.88 -5.67
N ALA A 397 17.30 -14.99 -5.11
CA ALA A 397 17.07 -14.89 -3.68
C ALA A 397 15.61 -14.52 -3.40
N ASP A 398 15.08 -15.07 -2.32
CA ASP A 398 13.78 -14.68 -1.76
C ASP A 398 13.77 -13.22 -1.30
N PRO A 399 12.58 -12.61 -1.12
CA PRO A 399 12.47 -11.26 -0.59
C PRO A 399 13.18 -11.03 0.75
N VAL A 400 13.11 -11.97 1.70
CA VAL A 400 13.77 -11.82 3.00
C VAL A 400 15.26 -12.16 2.87
N PRO A 401 16.18 -11.34 3.41
CA PRO A 401 15.97 -10.15 4.25
C PRO A 401 16.07 -8.79 3.53
N ASP A 402 16.43 -8.76 2.24
CA ASP A 402 16.92 -7.53 1.57
C ASP A 402 16.32 -7.32 0.18
N GLY A 403 15.09 -7.78 -0.05
CA GLY A 403 14.43 -7.78 -1.35
C GLY A 403 14.89 -8.92 -2.25
N ALA A 404 13.99 -9.36 -3.13
CA ALA A 404 14.26 -10.47 -4.04
C ALA A 404 15.35 -10.10 -5.06
N SER A 405 15.99 -11.12 -5.63
CA SER A 405 16.90 -10.97 -6.77
C SER A 405 16.81 -12.17 -7.71
N GLY A 406 17.31 -12.00 -8.93
CA GLY A 406 17.32 -13.02 -9.97
C GLY A 406 16.62 -12.56 -11.24
N TRP A 407 16.76 -13.31 -12.32
CA TRP A 407 16.10 -12.99 -13.59
C TRP A 407 14.67 -13.52 -13.63
N HIS A 408 13.72 -12.68 -13.98
CA HIS A 408 12.35 -13.12 -14.23
C HIS A 408 12.31 -13.93 -15.53
N SER A 409 11.70 -15.12 -15.47
CA SER A 409 11.48 -16.00 -16.63
C SER A 409 10.02 -16.41 -16.72
N VAL A 410 9.47 -16.41 -17.93
CA VAL A 410 8.09 -16.79 -18.22
C VAL A 410 8.07 -17.84 -19.32
N SER A 411 7.39 -18.96 -19.05
CA SER A 411 7.18 -20.01 -20.05
C SER A 411 5.90 -19.76 -20.84
N PHE A 412 5.95 -19.96 -22.15
CA PHE A 412 4.83 -19.80 -23.08
C PHE A 412 4.93 -20.85 -24.19
N THR A 413 3.87 -21.01 -24.99
CA THR A 413 3.87 -21.97 -26.12
C THR A 413 3.64 -21.23 -27.42
N VAL A 414 4.41 -21.57 -28.46
CA VAL A 414 4.13 -21.15 -29.83
C VAL A 414 3.29 -22.23 -30.51
N GLY A 415 2.12 -21.84 -31.03
CA GLY A 415 1.11 -22.73 -31.61
C GLY A 415 1.48 -23.41 -32.92
#